data_AF-A0AAQ4EG88-F1
#
_entry.id   AF-A0AAQ4EG88-F1
#
_cell.length_a   1.000
_cell.length_b   1.000
_cell.length_c   1.000
_cell.angle_alpha   90.00
_cell.angle_beta   90.00
_cell.angle_gamma   90.00
#
_symmetry.space_group_name_H-M   'P 1'
#
loop_
_entity.id
_entity.type
_entity.pdbx_description
1 polymer ?
#
loop_
_entity_poly.entity_id
_entity_poly.type
_entity_poly.pdbx_seq_one_letter_code
_entity_poly.pdbx_strand_id
1 'polypeptide(L)'
;MTADDESAPLLEPGRTFRLAQSTGTSYTNIAFRCITATAIDKSDAGYKVTTMVSYAYPDSENWPSYNRTFKFECASGTYSKMNSIEEDGATSLSYQFFSTDPSCTIVEDITPQPSAIGKFKIIEQPY
;
A
#
# COMPACT_ATOMS: atom_id res chain seq x y z
N MET A 1 -14.20 -23.83 -11.36
CA MET A 1 -13.43 -22.75 -12.02
C MET A 1 -12.88 -21.91 -10.89
N THR A 2 -11.64 -22.18 -10.52
CA THR A 2 -10.90 -21.58 -9.41
C THR A 2 -10.48 -20.19 -9.81
N ALA A 3 -10.92 -19.18 -9.06
CA ALA A 3 -10.39 -17.82 -9.17
C ALA A 3 -9.03 -17.82 -8.47
N ASP A 4 -7.98 -18.06 -9.25
CA ASP A 4 -6.62 -17.79 -8.81
C ASP A 4 -6.52 -16.28 -8.48
N ASP A 5 -6.40 -15.96 -7.20
CA ASP A 5 -5.13 -15.47 -6.64
C ASP A 5 -4.37 -14.41 -7.46
N GLU A 6 -5.01 -13.44 -8.13
CA GLU A 6 -4.24 -12.45 -8.93
C GLU A 6 -3.93 -11.11 -8.24
N SER A 7 -4.57 -10.77 -7.11
CA SER A 7 -4.22 -9.54 -6.36
C SER A 7 -3.55 -9.76 -5.00
N ALA A 8 -3.58 -10.98 -4.45
CA ALA A 8 -2.83 -11.37 -3.25
C ALA A 8 -1.34 -11.75 -3.46
N PRO A 9 -0.87 -12.29 -4.61
CA PRO A 9 0.52 -12.75 -4.75
C PRO A 9 1.51 -11.59 -4.82
N LEU A 10 1.01 -10.36 -5.01
CA LEU A 10 1.83 -9.15 -5.01
C LEU A 10 2.35 -8.78 -3.63
N LEU A 11 1.92 -9.40 -2.53
CA LEU A 11 2.33 -8.95 -1.19
C LEU A 11 2.85 -10.09 -0.31
N GLU A 12 3.58 -11.02 -0.93
CA GLU A 12 4.31 -12.06 -0.19
C GLU A 12 5.37 -11.45 0.75
N PRO A 13 5.56 -12.01 1.96
CA PRO A 13 6.60 -11.54 2.87
C PRO A 13 7.98 -11.49 2.19
N GLY A 14 8.72 -10.40 2.44
CA GLY A 14 10.00 -10.13 1.81
C GLY A 14 9.91 -9.46 0.44
N ARG A 15 8.71 -9.10 -0.05
CA ARG A 15 8.58 -8.25 -1.25
C ARG A 15 8.58 -6.78 -0.86
N THR A 16 9.36 -5.97 -1.58
CA THR A 16 9.44 -4.51 -1.36
C THR A 16 8.88 -3.76 -2.56
N PHE A 17 8.04 -2.78 -2.26
CA PHE A 17 7.38 -1.92 -3.24
C PHE A 17 7.79 -0.47 -3.02
N ARG A 18 7.90 0.29 -4.10
CA ARG A 18 8.20 1.72 -4.08
C ARG A 18 7.05 2.52 -4.66
N LEU A 19 6.72 3.63 -4.00
CA LEU A 19 5.87 4.65 -4.60
C LEU A 19 6.63 5.35 -5.73
N ALA A 20 6.19 5.13 -6.98
CA ALA A 20 6.80 5.73 -8.15
C ALA A 20 6.19 7.11 -8.47
N GLN A 21 4.88 7.24 -8.30
CA GLN A 21 4.14 8.47 -8.62
C GLN A 21 2.89 8.56 -7.74
N SER A 22 2.50 9.78 -7.36
CA SER A 22 1.22 10.05 -6.71
C SER A 22 0.61 11.33 -7.28
N THR A 23 -0.73 11.38 -7.33
CA THR A 23 -1.48 12.62 -7.57
C THR A 23 -2.00 13.24 -6.28
N GLY A 24 -1.77 12.61 -5.12
CA GLY A 24 -2.21 13.10 -3.82
C GLY A 24 -1.40 14.31 -3.37
N THR A 25 -2.08 15.34 -2.88
CA THR A 25 -1.46 16.60 -2.42
C THR A 25 -0.91 16.50 -1.00
N SER A 26 -1.44 15.60 -0.18
CA SER A 26 -0.93 15.32 1.19
C SER A 26 0.46 14.69 1.18
N TYR A 27 0.87 14.11 0.05
CA TYR A 27 2.18 13.47 -0.17
C TYR A 27 3.12 14.35 -1.00
N THR A 28 2.90 15.68 -0.99
CA THR A 28 3.73 16.60 -1.77
C THR A 28 5.21 16.28 -1.54
N ASN A 29 5.94 16.26 -2.65
CA ASN A 29 7.36 15.97 -2.77
C ASN A 29 8.26 16.74 -1.77
N ILE A 30 7.75 17.76 -1.09
CA ILE A 30 8.50 18.56 -0.12
C ILE A 30 8.68 17.86 1.23
N ALA A 31 7.80 16.92 1.62
CA ALA A 31 7.85 16.31 2.97
C ALA A 31 8.45 14.90 3.01
N PHE A 32 8.09 14.03 2.06
CA PHE A 32 8.47 12.61 2.10
C PHE A 32 9.08 12.16 0.76
N ARG A 33 10.20 11.44 0.84
CA ARG A 33 10.94 10.89 -0.31
C ARG A 33 11.15 9.40 -0.13
N CYS A 34 11.46 8.72 -1.23
CA CYS A 34 11.87 7.32 -1.24
C CYS A 34 10.93 6.39 -0.44
N ILE A 35 9.61 6.63 -0.55
CA ILE A 35 8.62 5.84 0.18
C ILE A 35 8.65 4.40 -0.34
N THR A 36 8.90 3.47 0.56
CA THR A 36 8.86 2.03 0.31
C THR A 36 7.94 1.33 1.29
N ALA A 37 7.37 0.21 0.86
CA ALA A 37 6.57 -0.67 1.69
C ALA A 37 7.08 -2.10 1.49
N THR A 38 7.55 -2.72 2.56
CA THR A 38 8.00 -4.11 2.55
C THR A 38 6.97 -4.97 3.27
N ALA A 39 6.43 -5.99 2.61
CA ALA A 39 5.59 -6.98 3.28
C ALA A 39 6.45 -7.76 4.28
N ILE A 40 6.08 -7.74 5.56
CA ILE A 40 6.84 -8.39 6.64
C ILE A 40 6.06 -9.54 7.29
N ASP A 41 4.74 -9.58 7.13
CA ASP A 41 3.87 -10.65 7.60
C ASP A 41 2.63 -10.77 6.72
N LYS A 42 2.09 -11.98 6.59
CA LYS A 42 0.89 -12.29 5.81
C LYS A 42 0.06 -13.34 6.53
N SER A 43 -1.23 -13.09 6.64
CA SER A 43 -2.21 -14.03 7.17
C SER A 43 -3.26 -14.33 6.10
N ASP A 44 -3.16 -15.52 5.48
CA ASP A 44 -4.10 -15.94 4.43
C ASP A 44 -5.53 -16.10 4.98
N ALA A 45 -5.67 -16.70 6.16
CA ALA A 45 -6.97 -16.88 6.81
C ALA A 45 -7.66 -15.56 7.17
N GLY A 46 -6.89 -14.51 7.43
CA GLY A 46 -7.39 -13.17 7.74
C GLY A 46 -7.52 -12.26 6.53
N TYR A 47 -6.97 -12.66 5.37
CA TYR A 47 -6.69 -11.80 4.23
C TYR A 47 -5.98 -10.51 4.66
N LYS A 48 -4.91 -10.65 5.44
CA LYS A 48 -4.15 -9.53 6.01
C LYS A 48 -2.70 -9.56 5.55
N VAL A 49 -2.14 -8.39 5.31
CA VAL A 49 -0.70 -8.17 5.12
C VAL A 49 -0.26 -7.07 6.05
N THR A 50 0.83 -7.31 6.76
CA THR A 50 1.54 -6.28 7.53
C THR A 50 2.73 -5.81 6.70
N THR A 51 2.79 -4.51 6.45
CA THR A 51 3.88 -3.87 5.74
C THR A 51 4.69 -2.97 6.67
N MET A 52 6.01 -3.00 6.57
CA MET A 52 6.88 -1.96 7.10
C MET A 52 7.01 -0.87 6.04
N VAL A 53 6.51 0.32 6.33
CA VAL A 53 6.63 1.50 5.48
C VAL A 53 7.86 2.27 5.93
N SER A 54 8.75 2.59 5.00
CA SER A 54 9.93 3.41 5.24
C SER A 54 9.94 4.61 4.29
N TYR A 55 10.51 5.72 4.73
CA TYR A 55 10.64 6.93 3.92
C TYR A 55 11.82 7.75 4.38
N ALA A 56 12.26 8.68 3.54
CA ALA A 56 13.30 9.65 3.85
C ALA A 56 12.73 11.07 3.92
N TYR A 57 13.26 11.89 4.81
CA TYR A 57 13.07 13.34 4.78
C TYR A 57 14.18 13.98 3.92
N PRO A 58 13.90 15.06 3.16
CA PRO A 58 14.92 15.72 2.34
C PRO A 58 16.20 16.12 3.09
N ASP A 59 16.07 16.53 4.35
CA ASP A 59 17.16 17.08 5.16
C ASP A 59 17.60 16.16 6.30
N SER A 60 17.32 14.85 6.20
CA SER A 60 17.65 13.89 7.26
C SER A 60 18.32 12.64 6.69
N GLU A 61 19.40 12.21 7.33
CA GLU A 61 20.00 10.88 7.10
C GLU A 61 19.22 9.77 7.80
N ASN A 62 18.25 10.12 8.66
CA ASN A 62 17.38 9.14 9.29
C ASN A 62 16.27 8.70 8.32
N TRP A 63 16.03 7.39 8.28
CA TRP A 63 14.96 6.76 7.52
C TRP A 63 13.92 6.21 8.50
N PRO A 64 12.93 7.02 8.93
CA PRO A 64 11.87 6.51 9.78
C PRO A 64 11.13 5.36 9.11
N SER A 65 10.64 4.45 9.95
CA SER A 65 9.74 3.40 9.52
C SER A 65 8.61 3.19 10.52
N TYR A 66 7.50 2.65 10.04
CA TYR A 66 6.39 2.20 10.87
C TYR A 66 5.70 1.00 10.23
N ASN A 67 5.07 0.18 11.05
CA ASN A 67 4.30 -0.96 10.57
C ASN A 67 2.85 -0.53 10.31
N ARG A 68 2.26 -1.11 9.28
CA ARG A 68 0.84 -0.94 8.97
C ARG A 68 0.27 -2.27 8.54
N THR A 69 -0.85 -2.65 9.13
CA THR A 69 -1.59 -3.85 8.72
C THR A 69 -2.74 -3.45 7.82
N PHE A 70 -2.87 -4.11 6.67
CA PHE A 70 -3.97 -3.96 5.73
C PHE A 70 -4.78 -5.25 5.67
N LYS A 71 -6.10 -5.12 5.68
CA LYS A 71 -7.06 -6.20 5.40
C LYS A 71 -7.61 -6.03 3.98
N PHE A 72 -7.58 -7.11 3.22
CA PHE A 72 -8.05 -7.16 1.85
C PHE A 72 -9.51 -7.59 1.80
N GLU A 73 -10.30 -6.90 0.99
CA GLU A 73 -11.71 -7.21 0.77
C GLU A 73 -11.91 -7.72 -0.66
N CYS A 74 -12.54 -8.90 -0.74
CA CYS A 74 -12.92 -9.50 -2.00
C CYS A 74 -14.25 -8.90 -2.47
N ALA A 75 -14.26 -8.31 -3.66
CA ALA A 75 -15.49 -7.95 -4.36
C ALA A 75 -15.55 -8.75 -5.66
N SER A 76 -16.66 -9.46 -5.88
CA SER A 76 -16.94 -10.19 -7.12
C SER A 76 -15.83 -11.17 -7.55
N GLY A 77 -15.15 -11.82 -6.59
CA GLY A 77 -14.12 -12.84 -6.87
C GLY A 77 -12.69 -12.30 -7.04
N THR A 78 -12.47 -10.99 -6.87
CA THR A 78 -11.13 -10.37 -6.90
C THR A 78 -10.93 -9.49 -5.67
N TYR A 79 -9.71 -9.44 -5.11
CA TYR A 79 -9.43 -8.39 -4.10
C TYR A 79 -9.35 -7.06 -4.81
N SER A 80 -10.31 -6.20 -4.50
CA SER A 80 -10.46 -4.89 -5.13
C SER A 80 -10.15 -3.77 -4.16
N LYS A 81 -10.15 -4.03 -2.85
CA LYS A 81 -9.95 -3.01 -1.81
C LYS A 81 -9.02 -3.51 -0.71
N MET A 82 -8.27 -2.58 -0.14
CA MET A 82 -7.47 -2.79 1.06
C MET A 82 -7.77 -1.69 2.07
N ASN A 83 -8.05 -2.08 3.30
CA ASN A 83 -8.34 -1.19 4.42
C ASN A 83 -7.27 -1.38 5.48
N SER A 84 -6.66 -0.30 5.95
CA SER A 84 -5.76 -0.39 7.09
C SER A 84 -6.56 -0.76 8.33
N ILE A 85 -6.00 -1.64 9.15
CA ILE A 85 -6.50 -1.84 10.50
C ILE A 85 -6.06 -0.63 11.33
N GLU A 86 -7.00 0.00 12.03
CA GLU A 86 -6.70 1.08 12.96
C GLU A 86 -5.83 0.51 14.10
N GLU A 87 -4.64 1.08 14.27
CA GLU A 87 -3.93 1.03 15.53
C GLU A 87 -4.23 2.33 16.29
N ASP A 88 -4.19 2.32 17.62
CA ASP A 88 -4.57 3.46 18.45
C ASP A 88 -3.92 4.78 17.97
N GLY A 89 -4.75 5.74 17.55
CA GLY A 89 -4.32 7.06 17.07
C GLY A 89 -4.00 7.17 15.58
N ALA A 90 -4.03 6.07 14.81
CA ALA A 90 -3.83 6.10 13.36
C ALA A 90 -5.14 6.34 12.60
N THR A 91 -5.14 7.28 11.65
CA THR A 91 -6.29 7.49 10.74
C THR A 91 -6.46 6.26 9.85
N SER A 92 -7.64 5.65 9.84
CA SER A 92 -7.96 4.56 8.90
C SER A 92 -7.77 5.01 7.45
N LEU A 93 -7.11 4.18 6.66
CA LEU A 93 -6.86 4.39 5.24
C LEU A 93 -7.57 3.30 4.44
N SER A 94 -8.22 3.69 3.36
CA SER A 94 -8.90 2.79 2.43
C SER A 94 -8.40 3.04 1.03
N TYR A 95 -7.97 1.98 0.36
CA TYR A 95 -7.52 2.04 -1.02
C TYR A 95 -8.27 1.04 -1.88
N GLN A 96 -8.47 1.40 -3.15
CA GLN A 96 -9.02 0.53 -4.18
C GLN A 96 -7.97 0.24 -5.25
N PHE A 97 -7.85 -1.01 -5.67
CA PHE A 97 -7.02 -1.37 -6.82
C PHE A 97 -7.69 -0.87 -8.09
N PHE A 98 -7.01 0.05 -8.78
CA PHE A 98 -7.46 0.60 -10.05
C PHE A 98 -6.95 -0.23 -11.23
N SER A 99 -5.69 -0.67 -11.16
CA SER A 99 -5.05 -1.53 -12.15
C SER A 99 -3.93 -2.32 -11.51
N THR A 100 -3.77 -3.58 -11.93
CA THR A 100 -2.75 -4.49 -11.41
C THR A 100 -1.99 -5.10 -12.58
N ASP A 101 -0.69 -4.87 -12.65
CA ASP A 101 0.25 -5.50 -13.57
C ASP A 101 1.43 -6.05 -12.75
N PRO A 102 2.03 -7.19 -13.11
CA PRO A 102 3.17 -7.76 -12.37
C PRO A 102 4.34 -6.79 -12.19
N SER A 103 4.52 -5.83 -13.09
CA SER A 103 5.55 -4.80 -13.02
C SER A 103 5.12 -3.52 -12.30
N CYS A 104 3.80 -3.29 -12.17
CA CYS A 104 3.26 -2.04 -11.67
C CYS A 104 1.81 -2.16 -11.20
N THR A 105 1.52 -1.71 -9.99
CA THR A 105 0.15 -1.62 -9.46
C THR A 105 -0.27 -0.17 -9.27
N ILE A 106 -1.51 0.16 -9.62
CA ILE A 106 -2.10 1.48 -9.38
C ILE A 106 -3.23 1.30 -8.37
N VAL A 107 -3.16 2.05 -7.28
CA VAL A 107 -4.21 2.13 -6.26
C VAL A 107 -4.77 3.54 -6.16
N GLU A 108 -6.04 3.65 -5.82
CA GLU A 108 -6.76 4.89 -5.56
C GLU A 108 -7.07 5.00 -4.09
N ASP A 109 -6.71 6.13 -3.46
CA ASP A 109 -7.13 6.47 -2.10
C ASP A 109 -8.61 6.86 -2.11
N ILE A 110 -9.40 6.02 -1.45
CA ILE A 110 -10.85 6.15 -1.26
C ILE A 110 -11.19 6.36 0.22
N THR A 111 -10.19 6.75 1.03
CA THR A 111 -10.39 7.05 2.45
C THR A 111 -11.51 8.08 2.58
N PRO A 112 -12.51 7.87 3.46
CA PRO A 112 -13.62 8.81 3.64
C PRO A 112 -13.17 10.14 4.29
N GLN A 113 -12.37 10.95 3.59
CA GLN A 113 -11.97 12.29 3.98
C GLN A 113 -11.92 13.22 2.75
N PRO A 114 -12.42 14.47 2.87
CA PRO A 114 -12.67 15.35 1.72
C PRO A 114 -11.42 15.92 1.01
N SER A 115 -10.20 15.64 1.47
CA SER A 115 -8.98 16.32 0.99
C SER A 115 -7.88 15.42 0.42
N ALA A 116 -8.06 14.10 0.35
CA ALA A 116 -6.96 13.17 0.02
C ALA A 116 -7.21 12.21 -1.15
N ILE A 117 -8.25 12.43 -1.98
CA ILE A 117 -8.48 11.58 -3.15
C ILE A 117 -7.27 11.70 -4.10
N GLY A 118 -6.60 10.58 -4.35
CA GLY A 118 -5.41 10.52 -5.19
C GLY A 118 -5.14 9.12 -5.70
N LYS A 119 -4.43 9.03 -6.84
CA LYS A 119 -3.95 7.77 -7.39
C LYS A 119 -2.46 7.62 -7.14
N PHE A 120 -2.05 6.40 -6.82
CA PHE A 120 -0.69 6.04 -6.46
C PHE A 120 -0.22 4.94 -7.40
N LYS A 121 0.90 5.17 -8.07
CA LYS A 121 1.59 4.19 -8.90
C LYS A 121 2.69 3.55 -8.07
N ILE A 122 2.60 2.25 -7.87
CA ILE A 122 3.48 1.44 -7.03
C ILE A 122 4.20 0.43 -7.94
N ILE A 123 5.50 0.30 -7.76
CA ILE A 123 6.34 -0.63 -8.52
C ILE A 123 7.10 -1.53 -7.56
N GLU A 124 7.25 -2.81 -7.89
CA GLU A 124 8.14 -3.70 -7.14
C GLU A 124 9.59 -3.24 -7.31
N GLN A 125 10.37 -3.23 -6.22
CA GLN A 125 11.80 -2.97 -6.30
C GLN A 125 12.55 -4.27 -6.52
N PRO A 126 13.33 -4.40 -7.61
CA PRO A 126 14.25 -5.52 -7.75
C PRO A 126 15.35 -5.42 -6.68
N TYR A 127 15.67 -6.56 -6.09
CA TYR A 127 16.81 -6.73 -5.18
C TYR A 127 18.15 -6.59 -5.91
#